data_AF-A0A2G7LY04-F1
#
_entry.id   AF-A0A2G7LY04-F1
#
_cell.length_a   1.000
_cell.length_b   1.000
_cell.length_c   1.000
_cell.angle_alpha   90.00
_cell.angle_beta   90.00
_cell.angle_gamma   90.00
#
_symmetry.space_group_name_H-M   'P 1'
#
loop_
_entity.id
_entity.type
_entity.pdbx_description
1 polymer ?
#
loop_
_entity_poly.entity_id
_entity_poly.type
_entity_poly.pdbx_seq_one_letter_code
_entity_poly.pdbx_strand_id
1 'polypeptide(L)'
;MSTQSSWGEGDFSRFICTANHGFAPYAQEELRRTFGAVKSTVLVPGEILLAGLPIAEEEVAIKLLEESPTFLRHIQPVQFQENTEESAQAMEKLISFVLNHTELTGTKVALQVRKTESAFWQENAASLKQLLTEKLDDLGCEWVVRDADHVISVFVSDDTLYAGVSRPDQNLSDWSGGAVRFQKEEGQISRAKFKLLEAEQTFGIDFTSFHKALDIGAAPGGWTSFLLERGLEVTAVDPAKMDATLLKSPKLTFLKKNAGDVRFREGEFDLLVCDMSWSPKLMSRLISDLLYSLQSGGTAVVTVKLLHKKPLALIKEVIDTFERSRMQIQRSKQLFHNREEITLYMIKY
;
A
#
# COMPACT_ATOMS: atom_id res chain seq x y z
N MET A 1 15.15 13.45 -35.48
CA MET A 1 13.77 13.97 -35.67
C MET A 1 13.02 13.63 -34.40
N SER A 2 12.56 14.64 -33.65
CA SER A 2 11.91 14.46 -32.35
C SER A 2 10.66 13.61 -32.49
N THR A 3 10.62 12.47 -31.80
CA THR A 3 9.38 11.75 -31.53
C THR A 3 8.48 12.68 -30.73
N GLN A 4 7.53 13.31 -31.42
CA GLN A 4 6.46 14.06 -30.77
C GLN A 4 5.77 13.11 -29.78
N SER A 5 5.88 13.45 -28.51
CA SER A 5 5.09 12.87 -27.44
C SER A 5 3.63 12.82 -27.88
N SER A 6 2.99 11.64 -27.81
CA SER A 6 1.56 11.46 -28.11
C SER A 6 0.64 12.20 -27.14
N TRP A 7 1.20 12.96 -26.20
CA TRP A 7 0.54 13.90 -25.29
C TRP A 7 0.56 15.28 -25.94
N GLY A 8 -0.57 15.63 -26.59
CA GLY A 8 -0.80 16.96 -27.17
C GLY A 8 -0.88 18.06 -26.11
N GLU A 9 -0.98 19.31 -26.60
CA GLU A 9 -0.81 20.64 -25.97
C GLU A 9 -1.60 20.99 -24.68
N GLY A 10 -1.90 20.02 -23.81
CA GLY A 10 -2.24 20.29 -22.41
C GLY A 10 -1.01 20.02 -21.54
N ASP A 11 -0.69 20.93 -20.63
CA ASP A 11 0.31 20.72 -19.58
C ASP A 11 -0.19 19.65 -18.60
N PHE A 12 -0.09 18.38 -18.98
CA PHE A 12 -0.35 17.25 -18.11
C PHE A 12 0.94 16.90 -17.36
N SER A 13 0.90 16.94 -16.03
CA SER A 13 1.93 16.27 -15.22
C SER A 13 1.81 14.76 -15.41
N ARG A 14 2.94 14.06 -15.48
CA ARG A 14 2.99 12.63 -15.87
C ARG A 14 3.53 11.77 -14.75
N PHE A 15 2.91 10.61 -14.53
CA PHE A 15 3.28 9.69 -13.46
C PHE A 15 3.22 8.23 -13.89
N ILE A 16 4.19 7.44 -13.42
CA ILE A 16 4.07 5.98 -13.35
C ILE A 16 3.29 5.66 -12.08
N CYS A 17 2.06 5.20 -12.23
CA CYS A 17 1.18 4.80 -11.15
C CYS A 17 1.18 3.28 -10.98
N THR A 18 1.05 2.81 -9.74
CA THR A 18 0.88 1.38 -9.45
C THR A 18 -0.36 1.10 -8.63
N ALA A 19 -0.89 -0.12 -8.80
CA ALA A 19 -1.93 -0.71 -7.98
C ALA A 19 -1.59 -2.20 -7.74
N ASN A 20 -2.39 -2.87 -6.91
CA ASN A 20 -2.30 -4.33 -6.81
C ASN A 20 -2.87 -4.99 -8.07
N HIS A 21 -2.45 -6.22 -8.33
CA HIS A 21 -2.84 -6.97 -9.52
C HIS A 21 -4.35 -7.01 -9.73
N GLY A 22 -4.80 -6.55 -10.90
CA GLY A 22 -6.21 -6.48 -11.27
C GLY A 22 -6.93 -5.20 -10.83
N PHE A 23 -6.25 -4.30 -10.10
CA PHE A 23 -6.88 -3.10 -9.52
C PHE A 23 -6.45 -1.78 -10.18
N ALA A 24 -5.54 -1.79 -11.16
CA ALA A 24 -5.17 -0.60 -11.92
C ALA A 24 -6.36 0.17 -12.54
N PRO A 25 -7.43 -0.48 -13.07
CA PRO A 25 -8.60 0.25 -13.56
C PRO A 25 -9.33 1.05 -12.47
N TYR A 26 -9.33 0.58 -11.21
CA TYR A 26 -9.95 1.32 -10.11
C TYR A 26 -9.05 2.47 -9.64
N ALA A 27 -7.73 2.28 -9.61
CA ALA A 27 -6.79 3.37 -9.36
C ALA A 27 -6.89 4.47 -10.44
N GLN A 28 -7.09 4.10 -11.70
CA GLN A 28 -7.36 5.06 -12.78
C GLN A 28 -8.67 5.83 -12.57
N GLU A 29 -9.72 5.15 -12.10
CA GLU A 29 -11.00 5.79 -11.77
C GLU A 29 -10.87 6.73 -10.56
N GLU A 30 -10.07 6.39 -9.54
CA GLU A 30 -9.73 7.29 -8.43
C GLU A 30 -9.05 8.55 -8.94
N LEU A 31 -8.01 8.42 -9.78
CA LEU A 31 -7.34 9.55 -10.42
C LEU A 31 -8.34 10.42 -11.20
N ARG A 32 -9.24 9.80 -11.99
CA ARG A 32 -10.26 10.53 -12.74
C ARG A 32 -11.20 11.32 -11.84
N ARG A 33 -11.62 10.75 -10.70
CA ARG A 33 -12.51 11.42 -9.74
C ARG A 33 -11.83 12.58 -9.06
N THR A 34 -10.59 12.39 -8.61
CA THR A 34 -9.81 13.42 -7.92
C THR A 34 -9.46 14.60 -8.83
N PHE A 35 -9.10 14.33 -10.09
CA PHE A 35 -8.57 15.35 -11.00
C PHE A 35 -9.53 15.76 -12.13
N GLY A 36 -10.73 15.18 -12.17
CA GLY A 36 -11.75 15.40 -13.21
C GLY A 36 -11.44 14.73 -14.56
N ALA A 37 -10.16 14.63 -14.93
CA ALA A 37 -9.70 13.93 -16.12
C ALA A 37 -8.39 13.19 -15.85
N VAL A 38 -8.22 12.07 -16.54
CA VAL A 38 -6.96 11.33 -16.60
C VAL A 38 -6.79 10.80 -18.02
N LYS A 39 -5.62 11.07 -18.61
CA LYS A 39 -5.16 10.36 -19.81
C LYS A 39 -4.21 9.27 -19.35
N SER A 40 -4.41 8.04 -19.81
CA SER A 40 -3.65 6.90 -19.28
C SER A 40 -3.27 5.90 -20.35
N THR A 41 -2.06 5.36 -20.24
CA THR A 41 -1.57 4.24 -21.03
C THR A 41 -1.23 3.09 -20.09
N VAL A 42 -1.69 1.88 -20.40
CA VAL A 42 -1.35 0.69 -19.61
C VAL A 42 0.07 0.27 -19.96
N LEU A 43 0.94 0.16 -18.95
CA LEU A 43 2.32 -0.32 -19.10
C LEU A 43 2.46 -1.78 -18.67
N VAL A 44 1.75 -2.16 -17.59
CA VAL A 44 1.60 -3.56 -17.17
C VAL A 44 0.12 -3.82 -16.92
N PRO A 45 -0.51 -4.75 -17.68
CA PRO A 45 -1.93 -5.05 -17.53
C PRO A 45 -2.34 -5.33 -16.08
N GLY A 46 -3.29 -4.54 -15.58
CA GLY A 46 -3.85 -4.70 -14.24
C GLY A 46 -3.00 -4.14 -13.09
N GLU A 47 -1.80 -3.62 -13.33
CA GLU A 47 -0.87 -3.22 -12.27
C GLU A 47 -0.25 -1.83 -12.43
N ILE A 48 0.24 -1.49 -13.63
CA ILE A 48 1.04 -0.27 -13.86
C ILE A 48 0.49 0.50 -15.04
N LEU A 49 0.29 1.80 -14.84
CA LEU A 49 -0.14 2.73 -15.88
C LEU A 49 0.72 4.00 -15.87
N LEU A 50 0.91 4.57 -17.05
CA LEU A 50 1.37 5.95 -17.23
C LEU A 50 0.13 6.84 -17.21
N ALA A 51 0.00 7.71 -16.21
CA ALA A 51 -1.07 8.71 -16.12
C ALA A 51 -0.54 10.09 -16.48
N GLY A 52 -1.36 10.87 -17.19
CA GLY A 52 -1.26 12.31 -17.31
C GLY A 52 -2.42 12.97 -16.59
N LEU A 53 -2.11 13.93 -15.72
CA LEU A 53 -3.06 14.65 -14.86
C LEU A 53 -3.07 16.15 -15.19
N PRO A 54 -4.24 16.80 -15.30
CA PRO A 54 -4.37 18.18 -15.79
C PRO A 54 -4.06 19.24 -14.71
N ILE A 55 -3.04 19.00 -13.90
CA ILE A 55 -2.60 19.90 -12.82
C ILE A 55 -1.07 19.85 -12.71
N ALA A 56 -0.49 20.82 -12.01
CA ALA A 56 0.95 20.86 -11.72
C ALA A 56 1.41 19.64 -10.91
N GLU A 57 2.65 19.19 -11.13
CA GLU A 57 3.23 17.98 -10.52
C GLU A 57 3.20 18.06 -8.98
N GLU A 58 3.51 19.23 -8.43
CA GLU A 58 3.64 19.48 -7.00
C GLU A 58 2.29 19.39 -6.26
N GLU A 59 1.18 19.65 -6.95
CA GLU A 59 -0.18 19.60 -6.40
C GLU A 59 -0.75 18.18 -6.35
N VAL A 60 -0.22 17.26 -7.16
CA VAL A 60 -0.77 15.90 -7.32
C VAL A 60 -0.69 15.11 -6.02
N ALA A 61 0.48 15.08 -5.39
CA ALA A 61 0.68 14.34 -4.15
C ALA A 61 -0.20 14.88 -3.02
N ILE A 62 -0.33 16.21 -2.91
CA ILE A 62 -1.13 16.88 -1.87
C ILE A 62 -2.59 16.41 -1.98
N LYS A 63 -3.19 16.55 -3.17
CA LYS A 63 -4.59 16.12 -3.40
C LYS A 63 -4.80 14.63 -3.17
N LEU A 64 -3.84 13.79 -3.57
CA LEU A 64 -3.95 12.35 -3.34
C LEU A 64 -3.83 11.99 -1.85
N LEU A 65 -3.01 12.68 -1.07
CA LEU A 65 -2.94 12.46 0.37
C LEU A 65 -4.25 12.89 1.06
N GLU A 66 -4.85 14.00 0.63
CA GLU A 66 -6.15 14.46 1.12
C GLU A 66 -7.29 13.48 0.80
N GLU A 67 -7.38 13.03 -0.46
CA GLU A 67 -8.41 12.08 -0.88
C GLU A 67 -8.16 10.65 -0.37
N SER A 68 -6.91 10.32 -0.01
CA SER A 68 -6.50 9.02 0.52
C SER A 68 -7.01 7.83 -0.33
N PRO A 69 -6.54 7.70 -1.60
CA PRO A 69 -7.06 6.71 -2.54
C PRO A 69 -6.91 5.29 -2.00
N THR A 70 -7.90 4.46 -2.26
CA THR A 70 -7.95 3.07 -1.80
C THR A 70 -7.06 2.17 -2.67
N PHE A 71 -7.04 2.32 -3.99
CA PHE A 71 -6.39 1.38 -4.91
C PHE A 71 -5.06 1.89 -5.48
N LEU A 72 -4.94 3.20 -5.70
CA LEU A 72 -3.67 3.79 -6.10
C LEU A 72 -2.63 3.61 -4.98
N ARG A 73 -1.58 2.85 -5.26
CA ARG A 73 -0.59 2.44 -4.24
C ARG A 73 0.62 3.36 -4.18
N HIS A 74 1.10 3.81 -5.34
CA HIS A 74 2.31 4.62 -5.47
C HIS A 74 2.27 5.42 -6.77
N ILE A 75 2.87 6.61 -6.75
CA ILE A 75 3.14 7.42 -7.93
C ILE A 75 4.64 7.75 -8.02
N GLN A 76 5.16 7.75 -9.24
CA GLN A 76 6.52 8.22 -9.56
C GLN A 76 6.37 9.29 -10.63
N PRO A 77 6.94 10.50 -10.48
CA PRO A 77 6.89 11.50 -11.54
C PRO A 77 7.68 11.04 -12.77
N VAL A 78 7.25 11.51 -13.94
CA VAL A 78 7.88 11.27 -15.24
C VAL A 78 8.36 12.61 -15.79
N GLN A 79 9.55 12.99 -15.34
CA GLN A 79 10.28 14.18 -15.75
C GLN A 79 11.22 13.88 -16.93
N PHE A 80 11.61 12.62 -17.08
CA PHE A 80 12.43 12.09 -18.16
C PHE A 80 11.71 10.94 -18.88
N GLN A 81 11.76 10.93 -20.20
CA GLN A 81 11.26 9.85 -21.05
C GLN A 81 12.10 9.76 -22.33
N GLU A 82 12.71 8.61 -22.59
CA GLU A 82 13.49 8.36 -23.81
C GLU A 82 13.19 6.96 -24.38
N ASN A 83 13.13 6.86 -25.70
CA ASN A 83 12.97 5.58 -26.39
C ASN A 83 14.31 4.82 -26.38
N THR A 84 14.25 3.49 -26.35
CA THR A 84 15.41 2.62 -26.12
C THR A 84 15.90 1.89 -27.39
N GLU A 85 15.49 2.33 -28.59
CA GLU A 85 16.06 1.89 -29.87
C GLU A 85 17.59 2.02 -29.88
N GLU A 86 18.09 3.18 -29.43
CA GLU A 86 19.52 3.43 -29.18
C GLU A 86 19.80 3.38 -27.66
N SER A 87 19.66 2.18 -27.07
CA SER A 87 19.71 1.97 -25.61
C SER A 87 20.93 2.58 -24.89
N ALA A 88 22.12 2.57 -25.51
CA ALA A 88 23.32 3.20 -24.95
C ALA A 88 23.16 4.73 -24.83
N GLN A 89 22.63 5.37 -25.89
CA GLN A 89 22.38 6.81 -25.88
C GLN A 89 21.26 7.18 -24.90
N ALA A 90 20.19 6.36 -24.83
CA ALA A 90 19.12 6.56 -23.85
C ALA A 90 19.64 6.53 -22.41
N MET A 91 20.59 5.62 -22.13
CA MET A 91 21.25 5.52 -20.82
C MET A 91 22.11 6.75 -20.51
N GLU A 92 22.90 7.23 -21.47
CA GLU A 92 23.71 8.45 -21.31
C GLU A 92 22.84 9.69 -21.04
N LYS A 93 21.70 9.80 -21.73
CA LYS A 93 20.73 10.87 -21.50
C LYS A 93 20.09 10.77 -20.11
N LEU A 94 19.76 9.57 -19.64
CA LEU A 94 19.25 9.35 -18.28
C LEU A 94 20.27 9.81 -17.23
N ILE A 95 21.52 9.38 -17.38
CA ILE A 95 22.61 9.75 -16.46
C ILE A 95 22.76 11.28 -16.43
N SER A 96 22.78 11.91 -17.62
CA SER A 96 22.87 13.37 -17.74
C SER A 96 21.67 14.09 -17.11
N PHE A 97 20.46 13.55 -17.27
CA PHE A 97 19.26 14.07 -16.63
C PHE A 97 19.40 14.07 -15.10
N VAL A 98 19.82 12.94 -14.51
CA VAL A 98 19.98 12.83 -13.05
C VAL A 98 21.10 13.74 -12.53
N LEU A 99 22.25 13.79 -13.22
CA LEU A 99 23.38 14.64 -12.80
C LEU A 99 23.07 16.14 -12.83
N ASN A 100 22.04 16.57 -13.57
CA ASN A 100 21.60 17.97 -13.59
C ASN A 100 20.74 18.34 -12.36
N HIS A 101 20.33 17.39 -11.53
CA HIS A 101 19.58 17.64 -10.29
C HIS A 101 20.54 17.96 -9.13
N THR A 102 21.01 19.21 -9.10
CA THR A 102 21.96 19.70 -8.08
C THR A 102 21.44 19.63 -6.64
N GLU A 103 20.11 19.58 -6.45
CA GLU A 103 19.46 19.40 -5.15
C GLU A 103 19.77 18.06 -4.49
N LEU A 104 20.27 17.07 -5.24
CA LEU A 104 20.62 15.75 -4.73
C LEU A 104 21.99 15.72 -4.03
N THR A 105 22.89 16.64 -4.39
CA THR A 105 24.26 16.66 -3.87
C THR A 105 24.29 16.90 -2.36
N GLY A 106 24.99 16.04 -1.62
CA GLY A 106 25.09 16.11 -0.16
C GLY A 106 23.83 15.68 0.60
N THR A 107 22.82 15.15 -0.08
CA THR A 107 21.59 14.63 0.55
C THR A 107 21.55 13.10 0.55
N LYS A 108 20.64 12.51 1.32
CA LYS A 108 20.37 11.08 1.29
C LYS A 108 19.45 10.75 0.12
N VAL A 109 19.89 9.85 -0.76
CA VAL A 109 19.16 9.50 -1.99
C VAL A 109 18.90 8.01 -2.06
N ALA A 110 17.64 7.66 -2.32
CA ALA A 110 17.25 6.29 -2.66
C ALA A 110 17.08 6.13 -4.17
N LEU A 111 17.84 5.21 -4.77
CA LEU A 111 17.62 4.79 -6.15
C LEU A 111 16.62 3.63 -6.21
N GLN A 112 15.50 3.86 -6.89
CA GLN A 112 14.42 2.90 -7.08
C GLN A 112 14.30 2.53 -8.56
N VAL A 113 14.65 1.29 -8.88
CA VAL A 113 14.60 0.78 -10.26
C VAL A 113 13.52 -0.29 -10.37
N ARG A 114 12.67 -0.17 -11.38
CA ARG A 114 11.63 -1.13 -11.75
C ARG A 114 11.67 -1.38 -13.24
N LYS A 115 11.27 -2.58 -13.66
CA LYS A 115 11.20 -2.95 -15.08
C LYS A 115 10.01 -3.84 -15.37
N THR A 116 9.52 -3.80 -16.60
CA THR A 116 8.60 -4.83 -17.12
C THR A 116 9.35 -6.13 -17.40
N GLU A 117 8.62 -7.24 -17.51
CA GLU A 117 9.21 -8.51 -17.93
C GLU A 117 9.79 -8.43 -19.35
N SER A 118 9.11 -7.70 -20.25
CA SER A 118 9.50 -7.46 -21.64
C SER A 118 10.54 -6.33 -21.82
N ALA A 119 11.08 -5.77 -20.73
CA ALA A 119 11.98 -4.63 -20.79
C ALA A 119 13.21 -4.90 -21.68
N PHE A 120 13.69 -3.87 -22.40
CA PHE A 120 14.90 -3.99 -23.22
C PHE A 120 16.11 -4.46 -22.39
N TRP A 121 16.16 -4.05 -21.12
CA TRP A 121 17.16 -4.50 -20.16
C TRP A 121 16.86 -5.95 -19.73
N GLN A 122 17.68 -6.86 -20.26
CA GLN A 122 17.49 -8.31 -20.12
C GLN A 122 17.89 -8.84 -18.73
N GLU A 123 18.84 -8.19 -18.05
CA GLU A 123 19.18 -8.54 -16.67
C GLU A 123 18.09 -8.11 -15.68
N ASN A 124 18.25 -8.45 -14.41
CA ASN A 124 17.30 -8.09 -13.37
C ASN A 124 17.42 -6.59 -12.99
N ALA A 125 16.40 -6.05 -12.31
CA ALA A 125 16.36 -4.65 -11.90
C ALA A 125 17.46 -4.27 -10.88
N ALA A 126 18.00 -5.24 -10.12
CA ALA A 126 19.09 -4.99 -9.19
C ALA A 126 20.42 -4.77 -9.93
N SER A 127 20.69 -5.51 -11.02
CA SER A 127 21.84 -5.24 -11.89
C SER A 127 21.78 -3.83 -12.47
N LEU A 128 20.61 -3.40 -12.95
CA LEU A 128 20.44 -2.03 -13.48
C LEU A 128 20.63 -0.99 -12.38
N LYS A 129 20.08 -1.23 -11.18
CA LYS A 129 20.30 -0.35 -10.02
C LYS A 129 21.79 -0.22 -9.71
N GLN A 130 22.54 -1.33 -9.69
CA GLN A 130 23.98 -1.30 -9.44
C GLN A 130 24.72 -0.48 -10.50
N LEU A 131 24.46 -0.74 -11.79
CA LEU A 131 25.06 0.01 -12.90
C LEU A 131 24.79 1.52 -12.76
N LEU A 132 23.55 1.90 -12.48
CA LEU A 132 23.17 3.30 -12.33
C LEU A 132 23.84 3.95 -11.12
N THR A 133 23.94 3.26 -9.98
CA THR A 133 24.68 3.75 -8.81
C THR A 133 26.15 4.01 -9.15
N GLU A 134 26.81 3.09 -9.88
CA GLU A 134 28.21 3.28 -10.32
C GLU A 134 28.37 4.45 -11.29
N LYS A 135 27.40 4.64 -12.20
CA LYS A 135 27.43 5.74 -13.20
C LYS A 135 27.06 7.10 -12.63
N LEU A 136 26.42 7.13 -11.46
CA LEU A 136 25.97 8.35 -10.78
C LEU A 136 26.83 8.68 -9.55
N ASP A 137 28.04 8.11 -9.46
CA ASP A 137 28.98 8.37 -8.36
C ASP A 137 29.31 9.88 -8.25
N ASP A 138 29.42 10.55 -9.39
CA ASP A 138 29.68 12.01 -9.49
C ASP A 138 28.52 12.89 -8.96
N LEU A 139 27.36 12.31 -8.62
CA LEU A 139 26.24 13.06 -8.04
C LEU A 139 26.57 13.63 -6.64
N GLY A 140 27.50 12.99 -5.93
CA GLY A 140 27.93 13.40 -4.60
C GLY A 140 26.84 13.28 -3.52
N CYS A 141 25.90 12.35 -3.68
CA CYS A 141 24.86 12.04 -2.71
C CYS A 141 25.24 10.87 -1.78
N GLU A 142 24.57 10.75 -0.63
CA GLU A 142 24.64 9.57 0.23
C GLU A 142 23.60 8.54 -0.22
N TRP A 143 24.03 7.43 -0.82
CA TRP A 143 23.12 6.36 -1.21
C TRP A 143 22.54 5.64 0.01
N VAL A 144 21.21 5.69 0.16
CA VAL A 144 20.49 5.01 1.24
C VAL A 144 19.39 4.10 0.72
N VAL A 145 18.92 3.19 1.58
CA VAL A 145 17.79 2.29 1.27
C VAL A 145 16.48 2.80 1.90
N ARG A 146 16.58 3.54 3.01
CA ARG A 146 15.47 4.11 3.78
C ARG A 146 15.86 5.49 4.29
N ASP A 147 14.87 6.25 4.75
CA ASP A 147 15.06 7.59 5.34
C ASP A 147 15.81 8.53 4.38
N ALA A 148 15.48 8.43 3.09
CA ALA A 148 16.04 9.28 2.04
C ALA A 148 15.39 10.66 2.07
N ASP A 149 16.15 11.69 1.73
CA ASP A 149 15.63 13.03 1.48
C ASP A 149 14.97 13.09 0.09
N HIS A 150 15.56 12.36 -0.88
CA HIS A 150 15.12 12.30 -2.27
C HIS A 150 15.11 10.87 -2.81
N VAL A 151 14.25 10.63 -3.79
CA VAL A 151 14.10 9.36 -4.49
C VAL A 151 14.32 9.59 -5.98
N ILE A 152 15.32 8.91 -6.55
CA ILE A 152 15.45 8.77 -8.00
C ILE A 152 14.68 7.52 -8.39
N SER A 153 13.63 7.69 -9.17
CA SER A 153 12.82 6.58 -9.66
C SER A 153 13.08 6.34 -11.13
N VAL A 154 13.40 5.10 -11.49
CA VAL A 154 13.62 4.66 -12.87
C VAL A 154 12.66 3.50 -13.17
N PHE A 155 11.88 3.64 -14.24
CA PHE A 155 11.00 2.59 -14.75
C PHE A 155 11.36 2.27 -16.19
N VAL A 156 11.61 0.99 -16.47
CA VAL A 156 12.00 0.52 -17.81
C VAL A 156 10.87 -0.34 -18.39
N SER A 157 10.28 0.10 -19.50
CA SER A 157 9.38 -0.73 -20.30
C SER A 157 10.14 -1.45 -21.42
N ASP A 158 9.39 -2.11 -22.29
CA ASP A 158 9.88 -2.74 -23.52
C ASP A 158 10.74 -1.82 -24.38
N ASP A 159 10.26 -0.61 -24.66
CA ASP A 159 10.89 0.31 -25.63
C ASP A 159 11.19 1.70 -25.07
N THR A 160 10.92 1.95 -23.78
CA THR A 160 10.99 3.27 -23.20
C THR A 160 11.60 3.24 -21.79
N LEU A 161 12.45 4.23 -21.52
CA LEU A 161 12.99 4.51 -20.20
C LEU A 161 12.30 5.76 -19.63
N TYR A 162 11.76 5.63 -18.43
CA TYR A 162 11.13 6.72 -17.68
C TYR A 162 11.92 6.99 -16.41
N ALA A 163 12.10 8.26 -16.06
CA ALA A 163 12.68 8.63 -14.78
C ALA A 163 12.09 9.92 -14.21
N GLY A 164 12.30 10.08 -12.90
CA GLY A 164 11.96 11.30 -12.18
C GLY A 164 12.59 11.32 -10.79
N VAL A 165 12.69 12.52 -10.24
CA VAL A 165 13.19 12.83 -8.91
C VAL A 165 12.05 13.41 -8.09
N SER A 166 11.86 12.88 -6.89
CA SER A 166 10.85 13.38 -5.95
C SER A 166 11.30 13.21 -4.50
N ARG A 167 10.60 13.86 -3.58
CA ARG A 167 10.71 13.51 -2.17
C ARG A 167 9.86 12.28 -1.85
N PRO A 168 10.23 11.45 -0.85
CA PRO A 168 9.45 10.25 -0.51
C PRO A 168 7.98 10.52 -0.17
N ASP A 169 7.69 11.65 0.50
CA ASP A 169 6.32 12.07 0.87
C ASP A 169 5.43 12.37 -0.34
N GLN A 170 6.01 12.59 -1.51
CA GLN A 170 5.29 12.85 -2.76
C GLN A 170 4.88 11.58 -3.50
N ASN A 171 5.37 10.40 -3.10
CA ASN A 171 5.19 9.17 -3.87
C ASN A 171 4.03 8.28 -3.38
N LEU A 172 3.28 8.72 -2.35
CA LEU A 172 2.32 7.95 -1.53
C LEU A 172 2.93 6.80 -0.73
N SER A 173 4.05 6.25 -1.18
CA SER A 173 4.87 5.28 -0.48
C SER A 173 6.33 5.53 -0.84
N ASP A 174 7.20 5.44 0.15
CA ASP A 174 8.65 5.49 -0.01
C ASP A 174 9.25 4.16 -0.49
N TRP A 175 8.43 3.10 -0.61
CA TRP A 175 8.84 1.84 -1.21
C TRP A 175 8.73 1.90 -2.73
N SER A 176 9.69 1.29 -3.42
CA SER A 176 9.68 1.19 -4.90
C SER A 176 8.37 0.61 -5.43
N GLY A 177 7.58 1.45 -6.12
CA GLY A 177 6.26 1.09 -6.64
C GLY A 177 5.24 0.73 -5.55
N GLY A 178 5.46 1.18 -4.32
CA GLY A 178 4.68 0.84 -3.12
C GLY A 178 4.72 -0.65 -2.77
N ALA A 179 5.72 -1.39 -3.27
CA ALA A 179 5.85 -2.82 -3.03
C ALA A 179 6.56 -3.09 -1.69
N VAL A 180 5.81 -3.03 -0.60
CA VAL A 180 6.31 -3.25 0.77
C VAL A 180 6.77 -4.70 0.91
N ARG A 181 8.06 -4.91 1.20
CA ARG A 181 8.63 -6.27 1.33
C ARG A 181 9.03 -6.53 2.77
N PHE A 182 8.25 -7.37 3.45
CA PHE A 182 8.64 -7.95 4.74
C PHE A 182 9.26 -9.32 4.54
N GLN A 183 10.32 -9.60 5.30
CA GLN A 183 10.91 -10.93 5.36
C GLN A 183 10.13 -11.78 6.35
N LYS A 184 9.89 -13.05 6.00
CA LYS A 184 9.27 -14.00 6.92
C LYS A 184 10.34 -14.47 7.91
N GLU A 185 10.13 -14.21 9.18
CA GLU A 185 11.02 -14.66 10.25
C GLU A 185 10.85 -16.16 10.53
N GLU A 186 11.89 -16.77 11.09
CA GLU A 186 11.82 -18.16 11.56
C GLU A 186 10.79 -18.28 12.69
N GLY A 187 9.92 -19.29 12.61
CA GLY A 187 8.81 -19.44 13.56
C GLY A 187 7.56 -18.59 13.28
N GLN A 188 7.56 -17.72 12.26
CA GLN A 188 6.36 -16.95 11.91
C GLN A 188 5.22 -17.87 11.41
N ILE A 189 4.11 -17.84 12.15
CA ILE A 189 2.93 -18.70 11.96
C ILE A 189 2.27 -18.45 10.61
N SER A 190 2.02 -17.17 10.27
CA SER A 190 1.30 -16.80 9.04
C SER A 190 1.83 -15.51 8.43
N ARG A 191 1.77 -15.43 7.10
CA ARG A 191 2.02 -14.18 6.35
C ARG A 191 0.90 -13.15 6.54
N ALA A 192 -0.26 -13.54 7.07
CA ALA A 192 -1.35 -12.60 7.38
C ALA A 192 -0.90 -11.49 8.34
N LYS A 193 0.09 -11.77 9.22
CA LYS A 193 0.76 -10.78 10.09
C LYS A 193 1.25 -9.55 9.32
N PHE A 194 1.70 -9.72 8.08
CA PHE A 194 2.21 -8.63 7.25
C PHE A 194 1.17 -7.55 6.96
N LYS A 195 -0.13 -7.88 7.00
CA LYS A 195 -1.20 -6.88 6.86
C LYS A 195 -1.24 -5.90 8.03
N LEU A 196 -1.09 -6.38 9.27
CA LEU A 196 -1.06 -5.49 10.43
C LEU A 196 0.26 -4.73 10.54
N LEU A 197 1.39 -5.34 10.17
CA LEU A 197 2.67 -4.63 10.05
C LEU A 197 2.60 -3.49 9.01
N GLU A 198 1.95 -3.74 7.87
CA GLU A 198 1.78 -2.69 6.86
C GLU A 198 0.76 -1.63 7.31
N ALA A 199 -0.33 -2.03 7.99
CA ALA A 199 -1.32 -1.11 8.54
C ALA A 199 -0.72 -0.21 9.63
N GLU A 200 0.14 -0.74 10.51
CA GLU A 200 0.90 0.00 11.52
C GLU A 200 1.65 1.17 10.87
N GLN A 201 2.37 0.90 9.77
CA GLN A 201 3.14 1.91 9.04
C GLN A 201 2.26 2.86 8.21
N THR A 202 1.30 2.30 7.45
CA THR A 202 0.52 3.05 6.45
C THR A 202 -0.56 3.93 7.09
N PHE A 203 -1.12 3.49 8.21
CA PHE A 203 -2.18 4.21 8.92
C PHE A 203 -1.67 4.95 10.16
N GLY A 204 -0.39 4.78 10.53
CA GLY A 204 0.20 5.39 11.72
C GLY A 204 -0.42 4.87 13.01
N ILE A 205 -0.83 3.60 13.04
CA ILE A 205 -1.45 2.98 14.22
C ILE A 205 -0.34 2.50 15.14
N ASP A 206 -0.20 3.11 16.31
CA ASP A 206 0.66 2.56 17.36
C ASP A 206 -0.06 1.42 18.09
N PHE A 207 0.19 0.18 17.64
CA PHE A 207 -0.41 -0.99 18.26
C PHE A 207 0.04 -1.18 19.71
N THR A 208 1.19 -0.64 20.14
CA THR A 208 1.65 -0.76 21.53
C THR A 208 0.86 0.08 22.52
N SER A 209 0.06 1.03 22.03
CA SER A 209 -0.82 1.87 22.85
C SER A 209 -2.09 1.16 23.33
N PHE A 210 -2.44 0.01 22.75
CA PHE A 210 -3.60 -0.78 23.13
C PHE A 210 -3.27 -1.78 24.23
N HIS A 211 -4.27 -2.17 25.00
CA HIS A 211 -4.14 -3.10 26.12
C HIS A 211 -4.88 -4.42 25.86
N LYS A 212 -6.11 -4.36 25.32
CA LYS A 212 -7.01 -5.51 25.19
C LYS A 212 -7.60 -5.61 23.79
N ALA A 213 -7.16 -6.63 23.07
CA ALA A 213 -7.62 -6.89 21.72
C ALA A 213 -8.61 -8.05 21.63
N LEU A 214 -9.61 -7.88 20.78
CA LEU A 214 -10.47 -8.95 20.27
C LEU A 214 -10.06 -9.28 18.83
N ASP A 215 -9.58 -10.50 18.58
CA ASP A 215 -9.22 -11.01 17.26
C ASP A 215 -10.30 -12.00 16.77
N ILE A 216 -11.09 -11.59 15.78
CA ILE A 216 -12.18 -12.38 15.20
C ILE A 216 -11.72 -13.07 13.92
N GLY A 217 -11.91 -14.39 13.85
CA GLY A 217 -11.37 -15.20 12.75
C GLY A 217 -9.87 -15.41 12.88
N ALA A 218 -9.42 -15.59 14.12
CA ALA A 218 -8.03 -15.49 14.49
C ALA A 218 -7.14 -16.63 13.98
N ALA A 219 -7.69 -17.82 13.72
CA ALA A 219 -6.86 -18.99 13.41
C ALA A 219 -6.20 -18.87 12.02
N PRO A 220 -4.94 -19.32 11.85
CA PRO A 220 -4.09 -20.03 12.82
C PRO A 220 -3.34 -19.13 13.82
N GLY A 221 -3.56 -17.81 13.80
CA GLY A 221 -3.01 -16.88 14.80
C GLY A 221 -2.06 -15.82 14.24
N GLY A 222 -2.11 -15.50 12.95
CA GLY A 222 -1.20 -14.50 12.36
C GLY A 222 -1.33 -13.12 12.98
N TRP A 223 -2.56 -12.63 13.12
CA TRP A 223 -2.85 -11.33 13.76
C TRP A 223 -2.72 -11.44 15.29
N THR A 224 -3.24 -12.51 15.89
CA THR A 224 -3.02 -12.83 17.31
C THR A 224 -1.54 -12.77 17.72
N SER A 225 -0.64 -13.41 16.98
CA SER A 225 0.81 -13.38 17.24
C SER A 225 1.36 -11.96 17.22
N PHE A 226 1.01 -11.19 16.19
CA PHE A 226 1.43 -9.80 16.06
C PHE A 226 1.01 -8.95 17.28
N LEU A 227 -0.24 -9.10 17.71
CA LEU A 227 -0.77 -8.36 18.86
C LEU A 227 -0.11 -8.79 20.18
N LEU A 228 0.13 -10.09 20.37
CA LEU A 228 0.85 -10.59 21.55
C LEU A 228 2.29 -10.07 21.61
N GLU A 229 2.98 -10.00 20.47
CA GLU A 229 4.33 -9.43 20.36
C GLU A 229 4.37 -7.93 20.68
N ARG A 230 3.28 -7.20 20.42
CA ARG A 230 3.08 -5.80 20.81
C ARG A 230 2.66 -5.63 22.28
N GLY A 231 2.49 -6.74 23.01
CA GLY A 231 2.27 -6.76 24.45
C GLY A 231 0.82 -6.79 24.89
N LEU A 232 -0.14 -6.91 23.97
CA LEU A 232 -1.57 -6.87 24.29
C LEU A 232 -2.05 -8.15 24.98
N GLU A 233 -3.10 -8.03 25.79
CA GLU A 233 -3.96 -9.15 26.16
C GLU A 233 -4.93 -9.43 24.99
N VAL A 234 -4.87 -10.63 24.41
CA VAL A 234 -5.63 -10.97 23.21
C VAL A 234 -6.68 -12.01 23.53
N THR A 235 -7.93 -11.70 23.22
CA THR A 235 -9.01 -12.69 23.13
C THR A 235 -9.21 -13.06 21.66
N ALA A 236 -8.84 -14.28 21.30
CA ALA A 236 -8.93 -14.78 19.93
C ALA A 236 -10.15 -15.70 19.79
N VAL A 237 -10.99 -15.47 18.77
CA VAL A 237 -12.19 -16.27 18.50
C VAL A 237 -12.14 -16.89 17.12
N ASP A 238 -12.15 -18.22 17.06
CA ASP A 238 -12.20 -18.97 15.81
C ASP A 238 -12.63 -20.43 16.04
N PRO A 239 -13.49 -21.04 15.21
CA PRO A 239 -13.80 -22.48 15.32
C PRO A 239 -12.62 -23.40 14.97
N ALA A 240 -11.66 -22.94 14.17
CA ALA A 240 -10.50 -23.70 13.74
C ALA A 240 -9.43 -23.83 14.84
N LYS A 241 -8.29 -24.45 14.52
CA LYS A 241 -7.21 -24.66 15.49
C LYS A 241 -6.26 -23.47 15.49
N MET A 242 -6.06 -22.88 16.66
CA MET A 242 -4.96 -21.94 16.93
C MET A 242 -3.62 -22.69 16.94
N ASP A 243 -2.55 -22.03 16.50
CA ASP A 243 -1.20 -22.59 16.61
C ASP A 243 -0.85 -22.89 18.07
N ALA A 244 -0.30 -24.08 18.33
CA ALA A 244 -0.04 -24.57 19.68
C ALA A 244 1.04 -23.76 20.42
N THR A 245 1.92 -23.06 19.69
CA THR A 245 2.92 -22.17 20.30
C THR A 245 2.28 -20.95 20.95
N LEU A 246 1.22 -20.39 20.36
CA LEU A 246 0.52 -19.23 20.90
C LEU A 246 -0.28 -19.56 22.16
N LEU A 247 -0.83 -20.77 22.24
CA LEU A 247 -1.60 -21.24 23.40
C LEU A 247 -0.78 -21.29 24.70
N LYS A 248 0.55 -21.20 24.62
CA LYS A 248 1.45 -21.11 25.78
C LYS A 248 1.52 -19.68 26.35
N SER A 249 1.05 -18.68 25.62
CA SER A 249 1.09 -17.29 26.06
C SER A 249 0.06 -17.05 27.17
N PRO A 250 0.47 -16.50 28.33
CA PRO A 250 -0.47 -16.17 29.40
C PRO A 250 -1.38 -14.99 29.05
N LYS A 251 -1.03 -14.23 28.00
CA LYS A 251 -1.81 -13.10 27.50
C LYS A 251 -2.85 -13.50 26.45
N LEU A 252 -2.94 -14.79 26.10
CA LEU A 252 -3.90 -15.27 25.11
C LEU A 252 -5.07 -15.99 25.79
N THR A 253 -6.28 -15.53 25.52
CA THR A 253 -7.51 -16.29 25.73
C THR A 253 -8.04 -16.77 24.38
N PHE A 254 -8.03 -18.08 24.11
CA PHE A 254 -8.56 -18.63 22.86
C PHE A 254 -9.95 -19.25 23.05
N LEU A 255 -10.94 -18.69 22.36
CA LEU A 255 -12.32 -19.19 22.33
C LEU A 255 -12.56 -19.95 21.04
N LYS A 256 -12.52 -21.29 21.13
CA LYS A 256 -12.77 -22.17 19.99
C LYS A 256 -14.27 -22.27 19.64
N LYS A 257 -14.83 -21.18 19.13
CA LYS A 257 -16.27 -21.00 18.86
C LYS A 257 -16.47 -20.16 17.60
N ASN A 258 -17.68 -20.17 17.04
CA ASN A 258 -18.05 -19.15 16.04
C ASN A 258 -18.21 -17.80 16.74
N ALA A 259 -17.86 -16.73 16.03
CA ALA A 259 -17.98 -15.37 16.53
C ALA A 259 -19.43 -14.95 16.85
N GLY A 260 -20.44 -15.52 16.20
CA GLY A 260 -21.85 -15.26 16.52
C GLY A 260 -22.31 -15.84 17.86
N ASP A 261 -21.57 -16.84 18.38
CA ASP A 261 -21.93 -17.61 19.58
C ASP A 261 -21.22 -17.10 20.84
N VAL A 262 -20.40 -16.06 20.73
CA VAL A 262 -19.69 -15.45 21.87
C VAL A 262 -20.38 -14.20 22.36
N ARG A 263 -20.21 -13.91 23.65
CA ARG A 263 -20.69 -12.70 24.31
C ARG A 263 -19.58 -12.16 25.20
N PHE A 264 -19.46 -10.84 25.24
CA PHE A 264 -18.43 -10.10 25.96
C PHE A 264 -19.07 -9.08 26.89
N ARG A 265 -18.27 -8.41 27.70
CA ARG A 265 -18.72 -7.24 28.45
C ARG A 265 -18.73 -6.00 27.55
N GLU A 266 -19.59 -5.04 27.86
CA GLU A 266 -19.60 -3.76 27.18
C GLU A 266 -18.28 -3.02 27.42
N GLY A 267 -17.66 -2.51 26.35
CA GLY A 267 -16.38 -1.80 26.42
C GLY A 267 -15.20 -2.63 26.95
N GLU A 268 -15.23 -3.96 26.80
CA GLU A 268 -14.18 -4.86 27.27
C GLU A 268 -12.83 -4.69 26.54
N PHE A 269 -12.86 -4.26 25.28
CA PHE A 269 -11.70 -4.16 24.40
C PHE A 269 -11.46 -2.71 23.95
N ASP A 270 -10.18 -2.38 23.73
CA ASP A 270 -9.75 -1.12 23.12
C ASP A 270 -9.31 -1.28 21.67
N LEU A 271 -9.11 -2.53 21.22
CA LEU A 271 -8.83 -2.90 19.84
C LEU A 271 -9.71 -4.09 19.39
N LEU A 272 -10.29 -3.99 18.20
CA LEU A 272 -10.94 -5.10 17.50
C LEU A 272 -10.24 -5.33 16.17
N VAL A 273 -9.83 -6.56 15.88
CA VAL A 273 -9.26 -6.93 14.58
C VAL A 273 -10.03 -8.08 13.95
N CYS A 274 -10.13 -8.09 12.62
CA CYS A 274 -10.79 -9.16 11.87
C CYS A 274 -10.20 -9.34 10.46
N ASP A 275 -9.65 -10.52 10.17
CA ASP A 275 -9.18 -10.94 8.83
C ASP A 275 -9.89 -12.19 8.31
N MET A 276 -11.23 -12.20 8.36
CA MET A 276 -12.02 -13.34 7.91
C MET A 276 -12.17 -13.43 6.40
N SER A 277 -12.26 -14.66 5.90
CA SER A 277 -12.58 -14.95 4.49
C SER A 277 -14.07 -15.04 4.18
N TRP A 278 -14.92 -14.44 5.03
CA TRP A 278 -16.37 -14.43 4.87
C TRP A 278 -16.83 -13.45 3.80
N SER A 279 -18.10 -13.55 3.40
CA SER A 279 -18.69 -12.53 2.55
C SER A 279 -18.72 -11.18 3.29
N PRO A 280 -18.37 -10.06 2.63
CA PRO A 280 -18.27 -8.75 3.28
C PRO A 280 -19.54 -8.30 4.03
N LYS A 281 -20.72 -8.65 3.49
CA LYS A 281 -22.01 -8.32 4.12
C LYS A 281 -22.25 -9.13 5.40
N LEU A 282 -21.86 -10.40 5.43
CA LEU A 282 -21.98 -11.22 6.64
C LEU A 282 -20.96 -10.79 7.68
N MET A 283 -19.72 -10.54 7.25
CA MET A 283 -18.65 -10.05 8.12
C MET A 283 -19.01 -8.71 8.77
N SER A 284 -19.45 -7.71 7.99
CA SER A 284 -19.79 -6.39 8.53
C SER A 284 -20.93 -6.44 9.56
N ARG A 285 -21.96 -7.27 9.33
CA ARG A 285 -23.03 -7.49 10.32
C ARG A 285 -22.51 -8.16 11.59
N LEU A 286 -21.75 -9.24 11.45
CA LEU A 286 -21.17 -9.96 12.57
C LEU A 286 -20.29 -9.05 13.44
N ILE A 287 -19.42 -8.24 12.83
CA ILE A 287 -18.60 -7.29 13.58
C ILE A 287 -19.49 -6.22 14.23
N SER A 288 -20.50 -5.70 13.52
CA SER A 288 -21.44 -4.72 14.08
C SER A 288 -22.15 -5.25 15.34
N ASP A 289 -22.54 -6.52 15.36
CA ASP A 289 -23.15 -7.17 16.52
C ASP A 289 -22.18 -7.33 17.71
N LEU A 290 -20.87 -7.26 17.46
CA LEU A 290 -19.83 -7.33 18.49
C LEU A 290 -19.30 -5.96 18.92
N LEU A 291 -19.64 -4.88 18.21
CA LEU A 291 -19.08 -3.54 18.48
C LEU A 291 -19.44 -2.99 19.85
N TYR A 292 -20.48 -3.49 20.54
CA TYR A 292 -20.76 -3.11 21.94
C TYR A 292 -19.59 -3.45 22.88
N SER A 293 -18.79 -4.47 22.55
CA SER A 293 -17.62 -4.89 23.33
C SER A 293 -16.40 -3.99 23.13
N LEU A 294 -16.38 -3.18 22.07
CA LEU A 294 -15.34 -2.17 21.84
C LEU A 294 -15.71 -0.89 22.60
N GLN A 295 -14.78 -0.30 23.35
CA GLN A 295 -15.05 0.96 24.06
C GLN A 295 -15.20 2.15 23.10
N SER A 296 -15.85 3.24 23.55
CA SER A 296 -15.84 4.51 22.82
C SER A 296 -14.39 5.02 22.71
N GLY A 297 -14.00 5.53 21.54
CA GLY A 297 -12.61 5.82 21.20
C GLY A 297 -11.76 4.59 20.86
N GLY A 298 -12.31 3.37 20.99
CA GLY A 298 -11.64 2.13 20.62
C GLY A 298 -11.43 2.00 19.11
N THR A 299 -10.40 1.28 18.72
CA THR A 299 -10.00 1.09 17.31
C THR A 299 -10.51 -0.23 16.75
N ALA A 300 -10.90 -0.24 15.48
CA ALA A 300 -11.13 -1.47 14.73
C ALA A 300 -10.31 -1.50 13.42
N VAL A 301 -9.65 -2.62 13.16
CA VAL A 301 -8.91 -2.90 11.90
C VAL A 301 -9.48 -4.15 11.25
N VAL A 302 -10.10 -4.00 10.08
CA VAL A 302 -10.88 -5.08 9.46
C VAL A 302 -10.54 -5.21 7.98
N THR A 303 -10.33 -6.43 7.48
CA THR A 303 -10.20 -6.67 6.04
C THR A 303 -11.57 -6.91 5.39
N VAL A 304 -11.75 -6.37 4.20
CA VAL A 304 -12.98 -6.52 3.40
C VAL A 304 -12.62 -7.16 2.07
N LYS A 305 -13.08 -8.39 1.86
CA LYS A 305 -12.85 -9.11 0.59
C LYS A 305 -13.56 -8.40 -0.57
N LEU A 306 -12.86 -8.19 -1.66
CA LEU A 306 -13.37 -7.59 -2.89
C LEU A 306 -13.89 -8.66 -3.83
N LEU A 307 -14.92 -9.38 -3.38
CA LEU A 307 -15.59 -10.39 -4.17
C LEU A 307 -16.40 -9.68 -5.27
N HIS A 308 -16.22 -10.07 -6.55
CA HIS A 308 -17.02 -9.68 -7.72
C HIS A 308 -16.65 -8.37 -8.47
N LYS A 309 -17.36 -8.13 -9.58
CA LYS A 309 -17.12 -7.09 -10.61
C LYS A 309 -17.38 -5.63 -10.18
N LYS A 310 -17.84 -5.36 -8.94
CA LYS A 310 -18.23 -4.01 -8.46
C LYS A 310 -17.68 -3.69 -7.07
N PRO A 311 -16.35 -3.68 -6.87
CA PRO A 311 -15.74 -3.49 -5.56
C PRO A 311 -16.09 -2.16 -4.90
N LEU A 312 -16.17 -1.06 -5.67
CA LEU A 312 -16.48 0.27 -5.12
C LEU A 312 -17.86 0.35 -4.45
N ALA A 313 -18.89 -0.24 -5.07
CA ALA A 313 -20.23 -0.28 -4.49
C ALA A 313 -20.27 -1.13 -3.22
N LEU A 314 -19.56 -2.26 -3.22
CA LEU A 314 -19.45 -3.14 -2.07
C LEU A 314 -18.74 -2.47 -0.89
N ILE A 315 -17.63 -1.76 -1.14
CA ILE A 315 -16.91 -1.00 -0.12
C ILE A 315 -17.84 0.04 0.50
N LYS A 316 -18.57 0.79 -0.32
CA LYS A 316 -19.55 1.77 0.17
C LYS A 316 -20.60 1.15 1.08
N GLU A 317 -21.23 0.05 0.67
CA GLU A 317 -22.24 -0.64 1.48
C GLU A 317 -21.69 -1.14 2.84
N VAL A 318 -20.43 -1.58 2.86
CA VAL A 318 -19.75 -2.03 4.09
C VAL A 318 -19.45 -0.83 5.00
N ILE A 319 -18.92 0.26 4.44
CA ILE A 319 -18.68 1.51 5.17
C ILE A 319 -19.99 2.04 5.78
N ASP A 320 -21.06 2.14 4.99
CA ASP A 320 -22.38 2.59 5.46
C ASP A 320 -22.91 1.73 6.62
N THR A 321 -22.53 0.44 6.67
CA THR A 321 -22.92 -0.48 7.76
C THR A 321 -22.15 -0.20 9.04
N PHE A 322 -20.85 0.06 8.94
CA PHE A 322 -20.02 0.42 10.08
C PHE A 322 -20.35 1.81 10.62
N GLU A 323 -20.61 2.78 9.74
CA GLU A 323 -21.03 4.14 10.14
C GLU A 323 -22.36 4.15 10.90
N ARG A 324 -23.36 3.39 10.42
CA ARG A 324 -24.62 3.17 11.15
C ARG A 324 -24.42 2.51 12.52
N SER A 325 -23.31 1.81 12.70
CA SER A 325 -22.93 1.15 13.94
C SER A 325 -21.95 1.99 14.77
N ARG A 326 -21.90 3.31 14.51
CA ARG A 326 -21.06 4.32 15.20
C ARG A 326 -19.55 4.09 15.07
N MET A 327 -19.12 3.67 13.89
CA MET A 327 -17.71 3.65 13.52
C MET A 327 -17.41 4.77 12.55
N GLN A 328 -16.35 5.53 12.81
CA GLN A 328 -15.81 6.50 11.88
C GLN A 328 -14.68 5.85 11.09
N ILE A 329 -14.79 5.83 9.77
CA ILE A 329 -13.72 5.34 8.91
C ILE A 329 -12.59 6.37 8.89
N GLN A 330 -11.40 5.98 9.35
CA GLN A 330 -10.21 6.84 9.31
C GLN A 330 -9.42 6.63 8.01
N ARG A 331 -9.28 5.37 7.59
CA ARG A 331 -8.60 4.98 6.34
C ARG A 331 -9.27 3.76 5.71
N SER A 332 -9.27 3.75 4.38
CA SER A 332 -9.62 2.61 3.53
C SER A 332 -8.50 2.45 2.51
N LYS A 333 -7.76 1.34 2.56
CA LYS A 333 -6.63 1.12 1.66
C LYS A 333 -6.52 -0.33 1.25
N GLN A 334 -6.28 -0.58 -0.02
CA GLN A 334 -5.72 -1.84 -0.49
C GLN A 334 -4.22 -1.82 -0.20
N LEU A 335 -3.84 -2.41 0.93
CA LEU A 335 -2.44 -2.58 1.32
C LEU A 335 -1.72 -3.50 0.30
N PHE A 336 -0.41 -3.40 0.16
CA PHE A 336 0.38 -4.28 -0.70
C PHE A 336 0.17 -5.76 -0.36
N HIS A 337 0.09 -6.10 0.92
CA HIS A 337 -0.19 -7.48 1.37
C HIS A 337 -1.67 -7.87 1.29
N ASN A 338 -2.56 -6.96 0.89
CA ASN A 338 -3.91 -7.31 0.49
C ASN A 338 -3.90 -7.84 -0.95
N ARG A 339 -4.54 -8.98 -1.19
CA ARG A 339 -4.79 -9.44 -2.56
C ARG A 339 -6.09 -8.84 -3.07
N GLU A 340 -7.15 -9.64 -3.06
CA GLU A 340 -8.50 -9.21 -3.41
C GLU A 340 -9.24 -8.73 -2.17
N GLU A 341 -8.66 -7.77 -1.45
CA GLU A 341 -9.23 -7.20 -0.23
C GLU A 341 -8.75 -5.77 -0.04
N ILE A 342 -9.43 -5.03 0.83
CA ILE A 342 -8.95 -3.79 1.42
C ILE A 342 -8.86 -3.94 2.93
N THR A 343 -8.11 -3.06 3.58
CA THR A 343 -8.08 -2.92 5.03
C THR A 343 -8.73 -1.60 5.42
N LEU A 344 -9.70 -1.67 6.33
CA LEU A 344 -10.36 -0.52 6.96
C LEU A 344 -9.74 -0.29 8.33
N TYR A 345 -9.42 0.96 8.63
CA TYR A 345 -9.08 1.43 9.97
C TYR A 345 -10.17 2.39 10.43
N MET A 346 -10.75 2.11 11.61
CA MET A 346 -11.93 2.76 12.11
C MET A 346 -11.80 3.08 13.61
N ILE A 347 -12.47 4.14 14.05
CA ILE A 347 -12.58 4.53 15.47
C ILE A 347 -14.05 4.55 15.87
N LYS A 348 -14.38 3.99 17.04
CA LYS A 348 -15.74 4.00 17.59
C LYS A 348 -16.07 5.35 18.24
N TYR A 349 -17.25 5.91 17.98
CA TYR A 349 -17.72 7.17 18.58
C TYR A 349 -19.05 7.06 19.33
#